data_AF-A0A1F8MN08-F1
#
_entry.id   AF-A0A1F8MN08-F1
#
_cell.length_a   1.000
_cell.length_b   1.000
_cell.length_c   1.000
_cell.angle_alpha   90.00
_cell.angle_beta   90.00
_cell.angle_gamma   90.00
#
_symmetry.space_group_name_H-M   'P 1'
#
loop_
_entity.id
_entity.type
_entity.pdbx_description
1 polymer ?
#
loop_
_entity_poly.entity_id
_entity_poly.type
_entity_poly.pdbx_seq_one_letter_code
_entity_poly.pdbx_strand_id
1 'polypeptide(L)' 'MRRVLVYLLLITGILTIIVGIGEAITHPERLPVAHIVISSIFALICIVHIVINRKSVMRYIKGK' A
#
# COMPACT_ATOMS: atom_id res chain seq x y z
N MET A 1 -2.84 11.66 13.97
CA MET A 1 -3.08 10.30 13.43
C MET A 1 -3.35 10.27 11.91
N ARG A 2 -4.29 11.07 11.37
CA ARG A 2 -4.66 10.98 9.94
C ARG A 2 -3.51 11.26 8.95
N ARG A 3 -2.65 12.26 9.23
CA ARG A 3 -1.45 12.56 8.41
C ARG A 3 -0.40 11.45 8.46
N VAL A 4 -0.22 10.81 9.61
CA VAL A 4 0.72 9.69 9.80
C VAL A 4 0.34 8.50 8.91
N LEU A 5 -0.95 8.14 8.87
CA LEU A 5 -1.45 7.09 7.98
C LEU A 5 -1.22 7.41 6.50
N VAL A 6 -1.34 8.68 6.10
CA VAL A 6 -1.10 9.09 4.71
C VAL A 6 0.39 8.98 4.36
N TYR A 7 1.30 9.39 5.24
CA TYR A 7 2.73 9.20 5.02
C TYR A 7 3.11 7.73 4.98
N LEU A 8 2.52 6.90 5.85
CA LEU A 8 2.74 5.45 5.82
C LEU A 8 2.28 4.82 4.50
N LEU A 9 1.10 5.19 4.00
CA LEU A 9 0.61 4.76 2.69
C LEU A 9 1.55 5.18 1.56
N LEU A 10 2.02 6.42 1.58
CA LEU A 10 2.95 6.92 0.56
C LEU A 10 4.26 6.14 0.58
N ILE A 11 4.87 5.99 1.76
CA ILE A 11 6.16 5.29 1.93
C ILE A 11 6.03 3.83 1.51
N THR A 12 5.04 3.11 2.03
CA THR A 12 4.85 1.68 1.72
C THR A 12 4.43 1.44 0.27
N GLY A 13 3.67 2.35 -0.34
CA GLY A 13 3.35 2.32 -1.76
C GLY A 13 4.60 2.50 -2.64
N ILE A 14 5.44 3.49 -2.34
CA ILE A 14 6.71 3.70 -3.05
C ILE A 14 7.64 2.48 -2.87
N LEU A 15 7.74 1.96 -1.65
CA LEU A 15 8.56 0.78 -1.36
C LEU A 15 8.12 -0.44 -2.17
N THR A 16 6.80 -0.65 -2.29
CA THR A 16 6.21 -1.74 -3.09
C THR A 16 6.66 -1.66 -4.54
N ILE A 17 6.63 -0.47 -5.13
CA ILE A 17 7.04 -0.22 -6.51
C ILE A 17 8.54 -0.49 -6.69
N ILE A 18 9.38 0.10 -5.82
CA ILE A 18 10.84 -0.04 -5.92
C ILE A 18 11.25 -1.49 -5.78
N VAL A 19 10.72 -2.21 -4.78
CA VAL A 19 11.08 -3.62 -4.55
C VAL A 19 10.54 -4.51 -5.66
N GLY A 20 9.33 -4.24 -6.17
CA GLY A 20 8.78 -5.00 -7.30
C GLY A 20 9.63 -4.87 -8.56
N ILE A 21 10.06 -3.64 -8.89
CA ILE A 21 10.97 -3.39 -10.02
C ILE A 21 12.33 -4.03 -9.76
N GLY A 22 12.88 -3.84 -8.55
CA GLY A 22 14.18 -4.36 -8.17
C GLY A 22 14.25 -5.89 -8.26
N GLU A 23 13.27 -6.60 -7.68
CA GLU A 23 13.21 -8.07 -7.75
C GLU A 23 13.02 -8.56 -9.19
N ALA A 24 12.17 -7.91 -9.98
CA ALA A 24 11.96 -8.27 -11.39
C ALA A 24 13.23 -8.11 -12.25
N ILE A 25 14.07 -7.13 -11.96
CA ILE A 25 15.34 -6.90 -12.69
C ILE A 25 16.46 -7.80 -12.18
N THR A 26 16.58 -7.97 -10.86
CA THR A 26 17.76 -8.59 -10.25
C THR A 26 17.64 -10.10 -10.09
N HIS A 27 16.43 -10.62 -9.92
CA HIS A 27 16.19 -12.03 -9.63
C HIS A 27 14.86 -12.52 -10.25
N PRO A 28 14.70 -12.47 -11.58
CA PRO A 28 13.42 -12.79 -12.25
C PRO A 28 12.96 -14.24 -12.03
N GLU A 29 13.87 -15.17 -11.76
CA GLU A 29 13.56 -16.58 -11.49
C GLU A 29 13.22 -16.90 -10.01
N ARG A 30 13.38 -15.94 -9.09
CA ARG A 30 13.09 -16.15 -7.66
C ARG A 30 11.67 -15.72 -7.31
N LEU A 31 11.09 -16.42 -6.33
CA LEU A 31 9.86 -15.97 -5.69
C LEU A 31 10.09 -14.57 -5.06
N PRO A 32 9.27 -13.56 -5.38
CA PRO A 32 9.47 -12.17 -4.97
C PRO A 32 9.01 -11.96 -3.53
N VAL A 33 9.68 -12.62 -2.58
CA VAL A 33 9.27 -12.68 -1.16
C VAL A 33 9.22 -11.28 -0.55
N ALA A 34 10.20 -10.41 -0.86
CA ALA A 34 10.23 -9.07 -0.28
C ALA A 34 9.07 -8.22 -0.82
N HIS A 35 8.78 -8.28 -2.12
CA HIS A 35 7.63 -7.60 -2.71
C HIS A 35 6.31 -8.10 -2.11
N ILE A 36 6.14 -9.41 -1.90
CA ILE A 36 4.94 -9.99 -1.29
C ILE A 36 4.73 -9.46 0.14
N VAL A 37 5.78 -9.46 0.96
CA VAL A 37 5.70 -8.97 2.35
C VAL A 37 5.33 -7.49 2.40
N ILE A 38 6.01 -6.66 1.60
CA ILE A 38 5.78 -5.21 1.58
C ILE A 38 4.38 -4.89 1.03
N SER A 39 3.94 -5.59 -0.03
CA SER A 39 2.60 -5.45 -0.59
C SER A 39 1.52 -5.82 0.42
N SER A 40 1.75 -6.86 1.23
CA SER A 40 0.82 -7.29 2.28
C SER A 40 0.68 -6.23 3.38
N ILE A 41 1.79 -5.61 3.79
CA ILE A 41 1.79 -4.51 4.77
C ILE A 41 1.06 -3.30 4.18
N PHE A 42 1.34 -2.94 2.92
CA PHE A 42 0.64 -1.85 2.24
C PHE A 42 -0.88 -2.08 2.17
N ALA A 43 -1.30 -3.28 1.79
CA ALA A 43 -2.72 -3.66 1.73
C ALA A 43 -3.40 -3.54 3.11
N LEU A 44 -2.74 -3.98 4.19
CA LEU A 44 -3.27 -3.85 5.54
C LEU A 44 -3.46 -2.37 5.94
N ILE A 45 -2.48 -1.52 5.64
CA ILE A 45 -2.56 -0.07 5.93
C ILE A 45 -3.70 0.57 5.12
N CYS A 46 -3.89 0.18 3.86
CA CYS A 46 -5.03 0.61 3.03
C CYS A 46 -6.37 0.25 3.68
N ILE A 47 -6.53 -0.99 4.14
CA ILE A 47 -7.76 -1.44 4.81
C ILE A 47 -8.00 -0.62 6.08
N VAL A 48 -7.00 -0.47 6.94
CA VAL A 48 -7.09 0.35 8.16
C VAL A 48 -7.48 1.79 7.83
N HIS A 49 -6.87 2.37 6.79
CA HIS A 49 -7.20 3.72 6.34
C HIS A 49 -8.66 3.83 5.89
N ILE A 50 -9.16 2.87 5.11
CA ILE A 50 -10.55 2.84 4.64
C ILE A 50 -11.51 2.71 5.81
N VAL A 51 -11.24 1.81 6.77
CA VAL A 51 -12.09 1.58 7.93
C VAL A 51 -12.19 2.85 8.80
N ILE A 52 -11.07 3.49 9.09
CA ILE A 52 -11.03 4.74 9.86
C ILE A 52 -11.77 5.87 9.12
N ASN A 53 -11.65 5.92 7.78
CA ASN A 53 -12.25 6.97 6.96
C ASN A 53 -13.56 6.54 6.28
N ARG A 54 -14.24 5.48 6.75
CA ARG A 54 -15.39 4.84 6.07
C ARG A 54 -16.47 5.82 5.62
N LYS A 55 -16.83 6.79 6.46
CA LYS A 55 -17.85 7.81 6.14
C LYS A 55 -17.40 8.73 5.00
N SER A 56 -16.11 9.09 4.98
CA SER A 56 -15.52 9.90 3.93
C SER A 56 -15.44 9.13 2.62
N VAL A 57 -15.01 7.87 2.68
CA VAL A 57 -14.97 6.96 1.52
C VAL A 57 -16.36 6.76 0.93
N MET A 58 -17.38 6.54 1.76
CA MET A 58 -18.76 6.41 1.28
C MET A 58 -19.31 7.69 0.63
N ARG A 59 -18.91 8.88 1.10
CA ARG A 59 -19.28 10.15 0.44
C ARG A 59 -18.61 10.28 -0.91
N TYR A 60 -17.30 10.03 -0.96
CA TYR A 60 -16.50 10.01 -2.18
C TYR A 60 -17.08 9.04 -3.24
N ILE A 61 -17.40 7.80 -2.86
CA ILE A 61 -18.02 6.81 -3.77
C ILE A 61 -19.40 7.28 -4.26
N LYS A 62 -20.15 7.99 -3.43
CA LYS A 62 -21.47 8.55 -3.80
C LYS A 62 -21.36 9.85 -4.61
N GLY A 63 -20.15 10.33 -4.93
CA GLY A 63 -19.93 11.58 -5.64
C GLY A 63 -20.38 12.83 -4.87
N LYS A 64 -20.40 12.76 -3.53
CA LYS A 64 -20.76 13.86 -2.62
C LYS A 64 -19.54 14.37 -1.86
#